data_AF-A0A7L2RRE8-F1
#
_entry.id   AF-A0A7L2RRE8-F1
#
_cell.length_a   1.000
_cell.length_b   1.000
_cell.length_c   1.000
_cell.angle_alpha   90.00
_cell.angle_beta   90.00
_cell.angle_gamma   90.00
#
_symmetry.space_group_name_H-M   'P 1'
#
loop_
_entity.id
_entity.type
_entity.pdbx_description
1 polymer ?
#
loop_
_entity_poly.entity_id
_entity_poly.type
_entity_poly.pdbx_seq_one_letter_code
_entity_poly.pdbx_strand_id
1 'polypeptide(L)'
;AMWSGLFTHLTESWNNFKGLDPDYVTWMDLMEKHGYHSQKFGKLDYTSGHHSVSNRVEAWTRDVHFLLRQEGRPTVNITGDRKLVRVMEADWRTTDKAVNWIKEEAVNLTQPFVLYLGLNLPHPYPSPYAGENFGSSTFLTSPYWLEKVTYEAIKIPKWISLSEMHPVDYYSSYTKNCTGEFTKEEVRNIRAFYYAMCAETDGMLGEIISALGDTGLLRKTIIIFTADHGELAMEHRQFYKMSMYEGSSHVPLLIMGPGVKEQQEIPNLVSLVDIYPTML
;
A
#
# COMPACT_ATOMS: atom_id res chain seq x y z
N ALA A 1 -11.75 -8.88 2.43
CA ALA A 1 -12.36 -8.01 1.39
C ALA A 1 -11.83 -8.35 0.00
N MET A 2 -10.69 -7.79 -0.45
CA MET A 2 -10.20 -7.95 -1.83
C MET A 2 -10.07 -9.41 -2.30
N TRP A 3 -9.60 -10.29 -1.42
CA TRP A 3 -9.36 -11.70 -1.73
C TRP A 3 -10.62 -12.58 -1.72
N SER A 4 -11.62 -12.22 -0.91
CA SER A 4 -12.80 -13.05 -0.66
C SER A 4 -14.10 -12.51 -1.28
N GLY A 5 -14.10 -11.25 -1.73
CA GLY A 5 -15.31 -10.56 -2.19
C GLY A 5 -16.30 -10.24 -1.07
N LEU A 6 -15.92 -10.46 0.19
CA LEU A 6 -16.78 -10.23 1.35
C LEU A 6 -16.33 -9.06 2.19
N PHE A 7 -17.31 -8.33 2.71
CA PHE A 7 -17.12 -7.28 3.70
C PHE A 7 -16.58 -7.83 5.02
N THR A 8 -15.83 -7.00 5.75
CA THR A 8 -15.18 -7.35 7.01
C THR A 8 -16.16 -7.86 8.07
N HIS A 9 -17.41 -7.41 8.08
CA HIS A 9 -18.41 -7.90 9.02
C HIS A 9 -18.88 -9.34 8.77
N LEU A 10 -18.65 -9.88 7.58
CA LEU A 10 -18.95 -11.27 7.23
C LEU A 10 -17.76 -12.19 7.50
N THR A 11 -16.53 -11.71 7.27
CA THR A 11 -15.31 -12.48 7.54
C THR A 11 -14.82 -12.31 8.98
N GLU A 12 -15.38 -11.34 9.70
CA GLU A 12 -14.98 -10.92 11.04
C GLU A 12 -13.48 -10.56 11.15
N SER A 13 -12.88 -10.13 10.04
CA SER A 13 -11.44 -9.86 9.93
C SER A 13 -11.09 -8.42 10.36
N TRP A 14 -11.40 -8.07 11.60
CA TRP A 14 -11.37 -6.69 12.09
C TRP A 14 -9.99 -6.13 12.43
N ASN A 15 -8.98 -7.01 12.55
CA ASN A 15 -7.66 -6.63 13.03
C ASN A 15 -6.56 -7.47 12.38
N ASN A 16 -5.31 -7.12 12.65
CA ASN A 16 -4.14 -7.79 12.08
C ASN A 16 -3.87 -9.19 12.67
N PHE A 17 -4.73 -9.72 13.55
CA PHE A 17 -4.63 -11.11 14.00
C PHE A 17 -5.55 -12.02 13.19
N LYS A 18 -6.83 -11.64 13.08
CA LYS A 18 -7.87 -12.40 12.39
C LYS A 18 -8.00 -11.89 10.95
N GLY A 19 -7.39 -12.61 10.02
CA GLY A 19 -7.56 -12.43 8.58
C GLY A 19 -8.66 -13.36 8.05
N LEU A 20 -8.52 -13.81 6.80
CA LEU A 20 -9.28 -14.94 6.27
C LEU A 20 -8.75 -16.25 6.88
N ASP A 21 -9.65 -17.21 7.11
CA ASP A 21 -9.24 -18.56 7.47
C ASP A 21 -8.44 -19.19 6.32
N PRO A 22 -7.46 -20.07 6.61
CA PRO A 22 -6.61 -20.67 5.57
C PRO A 22 -7.39 -21.40 4.47
N ASP A 23 -8.55 -21.95 4.79
CA ASP A 23 -9.40 -22.72 3.86
C ASP A 23 -10.40 -21.83 3.09
N TYR A 24 -10.30 -20.50 3.22
CA TYR A 24 -11.20 -19.58 2.55
C TYR A 24 -10.94 -19.54 1.03
N VAL A 25 -11.98 -19.75 0.22
CA VAL A 25 -11.87 -19.71 -1.24
C VAL A 25 -11.71 -18.27 -1.74
N THR A 26 -10.55 -17.98 -2.33
CA THR A 26 -10.24 -16.69 -2.96
C THR A 26 -10.56 -16.67 -4.44
N TRP A 27 -10.58 -15.48 -5.06
CA TRP A 27 -10.73 -15.37 -6.51
C TRP A 27 -9.59 -16.07 -7.26
N MET A 28 -8.36 -16.11 -6.71
CA MET A 28 -7.25 -16.85 -7.33
C MET A 28 -7.49 -18.36 -7.33
N ASP A 29 -8.03 -18.91 -6.23
CA ASP A 29 -8.33 -20.35 -6.15
C ASP A 29 -9.42 -20.74 -7.15
N LEU A 30 -10.41 -19.85 -7.37
CA LEU A 30 -11.41 -20.05 -8.42
C LEU A 30 -10.80 -19.96 -9.82
N MET A 31 -9.89 -19.02 -10.09
CA MET A 31 -9.22 -18.95 -11.38
C MET A 31 -8.39 -20.22 -11.67
N GLU A 32 -7.64 -20.71 -10.68
CA GLU A 32 -6.89 -21.98 -10.81
C GLU A 32 -7.82 -23.15 -11.13
N LYS A 33 -8.94 -23.26 -10.42
CA LYS A 33 -9.96 -24.28 -10.69
C LYS A 33 -10.51 -24.22 -12.12
N HIS A 34 -10.50 -23.04 -12.74
CA HIS A 34 -10.92 -22.83 -14.13
C HIS A 34 -9.75 -22.83 -15.13
N GLY A 35 -8.59 -23.37 -14.74
CA GLY A 35 -7.46 -23.65 -15.63
C GLY A 35 -6.46 -22.51 -15.77
N TYR A 36 -6.55 -21.46 -14.96
CA TYR A 36 -5.48 -20.45 -14.91
C TYR A 36 -4.26 -21.01 -14.16
N HIS A 37 -3.08 -20.68 -14.64
CA HIS A 37 -1.86 -20.79 -13.85
C HIS A 37 -1.77 -19.57 -12.92
N SER A 38 -1.74 -19.77 -11.60
CA SER A 38 -1.61 -18.65 -10.66
C SER A 38 -0.19 -18.51 -10.12
N GLN A 39 0.28 -17.27 -10.01
CA GLN A 39 1.57 -16.94 -9.42
C GLN A 39 1.40 -15.74 -8.47
N LYS A 40 2.04 -15.80 -7.31
CA LYS A 40 1.99 -14.76 -6.28
C LYS A 40 3.41 -14.38 -5.86
N PHE A 41 3.72 -13.10 -5.83
CA PHE A 41 4.97 -12.57 -5.27
C PHE A 41 4.69 -11.44 -4.28
N GLY A 42 5.51 -11.38 -3.23
CA GLY A 42 5.46 -10.30 -2.25
C GLY A 42 4.44 -10.53 -1.14
N LYS A 43 3.80 -9.45 -0.68
CA LYS A 43 2.97 -9.41 0.52
C LYS A 43 1.61 -10.10 0.32
N LEU A 44 1.30 -11.06 1.20
CA LEU A 44 0.08 -11.88 1.19
C LEU A 44 -0.61 -11.88 2.56
N ASP A 45 -0.68 -10.71 3.19
CA ASP A 45 -1.19 -10.52 4.56
C ASP A 45 -2.73 -10.64 4.69
N TYR A 46 -3.37 -11.52 3.91
CA TYR A 46 -4.82 -11.70 3.93
C TYR A 46 -5.27 -12.86 4.81
N THR A 47 -4.37 -13.77 5.19
CA THR A 47 -4.66 -14.95 6.02
C THR A 47 -4.39 -14.71 7.50
N SER A 48 -5.21 -15.33 8.34
CA SER A 48 -5.08 -15.27 9.80
C SER A 48 -3.71 -15.71 10.29
N GLY A 49 -3.13 -14.94 11.22
CA GLY A 49 -1.90 -15.32 11.91
C GLY A 49 -0.58 -15.02 11.18
N HIS A 50 -0.61 -14.46 9.97
CA HIS A 50 0.60 -14.21 9.16
C HIS A 50 1.22 -12.81 9.34
N HIS A 51 0.56 -11.92 10.08
CA HIS A 51 1.14 -10.62 10.46
C HIS A 51 2.21 -10.73 11.56
N SER A 52 2.98 -9.65 11.74
CA SER A 52 3.99 -9.54 12.80
C SER A 52 3.41 -9.81 14.19
N VAL A 53 4.23 -10.37 15.09
CA VAL A 53 3.81 -10.65 16.48
C VAL A 53 3.29 -9.38 17.16
N SER A 54 3.95 -8.24 16.96
CA SER A 54 3.50 -6.94 17.51
C SER A 54 2.08 -6.62 17.07
N ASN A 55 1.82 -6.64 15.76
CA ASN A 55 0.50 -6.34 15.20
C ASN A 55 -0.59 -7.31 15.70
N ARG A 56 -0.22 -8.58 15.91
CA ARG A 56 -1.14 -9.60 16.45
C ARG A 56 -1.47 -9.39 17.93
N VAL A 57 -0.52 -8.90 18.73
CA VAL A 57 -0.71 -8.61 20.16
C VAL A 57 -1.42 -7.27 20.36
N GLU A 58 -0.98 -6.24 19.65
CA GLU A 58 -1.54 -4.88 19.72
C GLU A 58 -3.03 -4.83 19.35
N ALA A 59 -3.48 -5.71 18.45
CA ALA A 59 -4.88 -5.87 18.11
C ALA A 59 -5.79 -6.03 19.35
N TRP A 60 -5.27 -6.62 20.44
CA TRP A 60 -6.01 -6.89 21.67
C TRP A 60 -5.78 -5.86 22.77
N THR A 61 -4.75 -5.02 22.65
CA THR A 61 -4.38 -4.02 23.68
C THR A 61 -4.83 -2.59 23.33
N ARG A 62 -5.57 -2.42 22.23
CA ARG A 62 -6.10 -1.11 21.80
C ARG A 62 -7.24 -0.58 22.66
N ASP A 63 -7.98 -1.45 23.35
CA ASP A 63 -9.12 -1.10 24.20
C ASP A 63 -8.73 -0.85 25.67
N VAL A 64 -7.66 -0.08 25.89
CA VAL A 64 -7.19 0.28 27.23
C VAL A 64 -7.66 1.68 27.62
N HIS A 65 -7.96 1.91 28.91
CA HIS A 65 -8.50 3.17 29.43
C HIS A 65 -7.49 4.34 29.50
N PHE A 66 -6.34 4.24 28.83
CA PHE A 66 -5.34 5.30 28.76
C PHE A 66 -4.80 5.46 27.34
N LEU A 67 -4.29 6.64 27.04
CA LEU A 67 -3.72 6.92 25.74
C LEU A 67 -2.30 6.36 25.63
N LEU A 68 -2.09 5.45 24.68
CA LEU A 68 -0.79 4.86 24.36
C LEU A 68 -0.35 5.32 22.97
N ARG A 69 0.87 5.86 22.85
CA ARG A 69 1.49 6.06 21.54
C ARG A 69 1.86 4.70 20.97
N GLN A 70 1.30 4.35 19.83
CA GLN A 70 1.51 3.08 19.15
C GLN A 70 2.52 3.23 18.02
N GLU A 71 2.46 4.36 17.32
CA GLU A 71 3.45 4.70 16.30
C GLU A 71 4.44 5.73 16.83
N GLY A 72 5.67 5.65 16.34
CA GLY A 72 6.59 6.77 16.47
C GLY A 72 6.17 7.95 15.58
N ARG A 73 6.76 9.12 15.83
CA ARG A 73 6.49 10.33 15.04
C ARG A 73 6.84 10.05 13.56
N PRO A 74 6.05 10.48 12.58
CA PRO A 74 6.45 10.33 11.18
C PRO A 74 7.69 11.18 10.89
N THR A 75 8.70 10.56 10.29
CA THR A 75 9.97 11.21 9.94
C THR A 75 10.33 10.93 8.49
N VAL A 76 11.27 11.71 7.95
CA VAL A 76 11.82 11.49 6.61
C VAL A 76 13.30 11.15 6.70
N ASN A 77 13.78 10.30 5.79
CA ASN A 77 15.19 10.03 5.66
C ASN A 77 15.59 9.88 4.19
N ILE A 78 16.71 10.47 3.81
CA ILE A 78 17.27 10.35 2.48
C ILE A 78 18.41 9.33 2.50
N THR A 79 18.50 8.49 1.48
CA THR A 79 19.57 7.49 1.35
C THR A 79 20.19 7.51 -0.03
N GLY A 80 21.47 7.15 -0.10
CA GLY A 80 22.24 7.13 -1.34
C GLY A 80 22.40 8.49 -2.01
N ASP A 81 22.56 8.46 -3.33
CA ASP A 81 22.76 9.63 -4.18
C ASP A 81 21.72 9.68 -5.32
N ARG A 82 21.91 10.60 -6.26
CA ARG A 82 21.05 10.77 -7.45
C ARG A 82 21.06 9.58 -8.43
N LYS A 83 21.90 8.58 -8.21
CA LYS A 83 21.98 7.36 -9.04
C LYS A 83 21.29 6.18 -8.37
N LEU A 84 20.97 6.26 -7.08
CA LEU A 84 20.28 5.19 -6.38
C LEU A 84 18.80 5.16 -6.76
N VAL A 85 18.46 4.33 -7.74
CA VAL A 85 17.08 4.05 -8.17
C VAL A 85 16.42 3.00 -7.28
N ARG A 86 17.18 1.99 -6.84
CA ARG A 86 16.61 0.84 -6.12
C ARG A 86 16.74 1.04 -4.62
N VAL A 87 15.86 1.84 -4.03
CA VAL A 87 15.88 2.16 -2.58
C VAL A 87 15.24 1.03 -1.79
N MET A 88 14.04 0.60 -2.20
CA MET A 88 13.32 -0.50 -1.53
C MET A 88 13.72 -1.85 -2.12
N GLU A 89 14.93 -2.30 -1.77
CA GLU A 89 15.52 -3.50 -2.36
C GLU A 89 14.64 -4.75 -2.29
N ALA A 90 13.85 -4.93 -1.23
CA ALA A 90 12.97 -6.09 -1.08
C ALA A 90 11.84 -6.09 -2.12
N ASP A 91 11.23 -4.93 -2.37
CA ASP A 91 10.19 -4.75 -3.37
C ASP A 91 10.77 -4.86 -4.78
N TRP A 92 11.96 -4.30 -4.99
CA TRP A 92 12.73 -4.47 -6.22
C TRP A 92 13.08 -5.93 -6.54
N ARG A 93 13.58 -6.70 -5.55
CA ARG A 93 13.81 -8.15 -5.71
C ARG A 93 12.52 -8.91 -6.00
N THR A 94 11.41 -8.49 -5.41
CA THR A 94 10.09 -9.09 -5.66
C THR A 94 9.62 -8.80 -7.09
N THR A 95 9.83 -7.57 -7.56
CA THR A 95 9.58 -7.14 -8.94
C THR A 95 10.45 -7.92 -9.93
N ASP A 96 11.75 -8.11 -9.64
CA ASP A 96 12.65 -8.91 -10.49
C ASP A 96 12.16 -10.35 -10.63
N LYS A 97 11.67 -10.96 -9.55
CA LYS A 97 11.08 -12.32 -9.61
C LYS A 97 9.88 -12.38 -10.54
N ALA A 98 8.98 -11.39 -10.46
CA ALA A 98 7.83 -11.28 -11.34
C ALA A 98 8.26 -11.08 -12.81
N VAL A 99 9.21 -10.18 -13.06
CA VAL A 99 9.77 -9.94 -14.41
C VAL A 99 10.40 -11.20 -15.00
N ASN A 100 11.22 -11.91 -14.22
CA ASN A 100 11.87 -13.14 -14.67
C ASN A 100 10.84 -14.23 -14.95
N TRP A 101 9.86 -14.41 -14.05
CA TRP A 101 8.76 -15.35 -14.27
C TRP A 101 7.97 -15.05 -15.55
N ILE A 102 7.69 -13.78 -15.84
CA ILE A 102 7.05 -13.36 -17.10
C ILE A 102 7.91 -13.78 -18.31
N LYS A 103 9.22 -13.50 -18.26
CA LYS A 103 10.15 -13.70 -19.38
C LYS A 103 10.50 -15.17 -19.62
N GLU A 104 10.51 -15.99 -18.58
CA GLU A 104 11.02 -17.37 -18.64
C GLU A 104 9.89 -18.42 -18.60
N GLU A 105 8.82 -18.16 -17.84
CA GLU A 105 7.77 -19.14 -17.59
C GLU A 105 6.46 -18.75 -18.28
N ALA A 106 5.95 -17.54 -18.04
CA ALA A 106 4.63 -17.12 -18.52
C ALA A 106 4.51 -17.16 -20.05
N VAL A 107 5.59 -16.80 -20.75
CA VAL A 107 5.65 -16.83 -22.23
C VAL A 107 5.48 -18.24 -22.81
N ASN A 108 5.81 -19.28 -22.04
CA ASN A 108 5.76 -20.68 -22.44
C ASN A 108 4.45 -21.38 -22.01
N LEU A 109 3.58 -20.69 -21.26
CA LEU A 109 2.31 -21.26 -20.83
C LEU A 109 1.33 -21.39 -22.01
N THR A 110 0.70 -22.55 -22.12
CA THR A 110 -0.41 -22.79 -23.05
C THR A 110 -1.76 -22.39 -22.45
N GLN A 111 -1.86 -22.42 -21.13
CA GLN A 111 -3.02 -21.99 -20.35
C GLN A 111 -2.91 -20.49 -19.98
N PRO A 112 -4.02 -19.78 -19.72
CA PRO A 112 -3.96 -18.40 -19.24
C PRO A 112 -3.32 -18.34 -17.85
N PHE A 113 -2.82 -17.18 -17.46
CA PHE A 113 -2.22 -16.98 -16.15
C PHE A 113 -2.84 -15.82 -15.38
N VAL A 114 -2.64 -15.83 -14.07
CA VAL A 114 -2.88 -14.69 -13.20
C VAL A 114 -1.71 -14.49 -12.26
N LEU A 115 -1.17 -13.27 -12.26
CA LEU A 115 -0.02 -12.87 -11.47
C LEU A 115 -0.44 -11.80 -10.47
N TYR A 116 -0.25 -12.09 -9.18
CA TYR A 116 -0.38 -11.11 -8.11
C TYR A 116 1.02 -10.65 -7.64
N LEU A 117 1.23 -9.33 -7.62
CA LEU A 117 2.45 -8.70 -7.13
C LEU A 117 2.11 -7.72 -6.00
N GLY A 118 2.38 -8.11 -4.76
CA GLY A 118 2.15 -7.28 -3.58
C GLY A 118 3.43 -6.60 -3.10
N LEU A 119 3.54 -5.29 -3.29
CA LEU A 119 4.67 -4.49 -2.83
C LEU A 119 4.43 -3.96 -1.40
N ASN A 120 5.50 -3.65 -0.67
CA ASN A 120 5.40 -2.99 0.64
C ASN A 120 5.36 -1.47 0.55
N LEU A 121 6.00 -0.87 -0.46
CA LEU A 121 5.86 0.54 -0.77
C LEU A 121 4.39 0.97 -0.92
N PRO A 122 4.05 2.21 -0.54
CA PRO A 122 4.89 3.26 0.06
C PRO A 122 4.89 3.25 1.61
N HIS A 123 4.73 2.08 2.25
CA HIS A 123 4.65 1.98 3.72
C HIS A 123 5.91 2.53 4.41
N PRO A 124 5.79 3.36 5.47
CA PRO A 124 6.94 3.86 6.22
C PRO A 124 7.63 2.76 7.05
N TYR A 125 8.91 2.92 7.35
CA TYR A 125 9.72 1.90 8.03
C TYR A 125 10.16 2.36 9.42
N PRO A 126 10.27 1.46 10.40
CA PRO A 126 10.78 1.83 11.72
C PRO A 126 12.21 2.36 11.59
N SER A 127 12.49 3.53 12.17
CA SER A 127 13.84 4.08 12.22
C SER A 127 14.76 3.20 13.07
N PRO A 128 15.97 2.86 12.57
CA PRO A 128 16.91 2.00 13.28
C PRO A 128 17.66 2.70 14.42
N TYR A 129 17.48 4.02 14.60
CA TYR A 129 18.30 4.83 15.50
C TYR A 129 17.69 4.99 16.90
N ALA A 130 18.54 4.88 17.93
CA ALA A 130 18.21 5.31 19.29
C ALA A 130 18.13 6.85 19.38
N GLY A 131 17.24 7.38 20.22
CA GLY A 131 17.03 8.82 20.42
C GLY A 131 15.55 9.18 20.55
N GLU A 132 15.20 10.46 20.45
CA GLU A 132 13.82 10.96 20.54
C GLU A 132 12.87 10.38 19.47
N ASN A 133 13.45 9.82 18.39
CA ASN A 133 12.74 9.22 17.26
C ASN A 133 12.91 7.69 17.17
N PHE A 134 13.34 7.02 18.24
CA PHE A 134 13.40 5.55 18.26
C PHE A 134 12.02 4.94 18.01
N GLY A 135 11.91 4.05 17.02
CA GLY A 135 10.63 3.50 16.57
C GLY A 135 9.79 4.44 15.68
N SER A 136 10.37 5.52 15.13
CA SER A 136 9.68 6.42 14.20
C SER A 136 9.28 5.74 12.90
N SER A 137 8.13 6.14 12.35
CA SER A 137 7.66 5.67 11.05
C SER A 137 8.26 6.54 9.95
N THR A 138 9.32 6.04 9.32
CA THR A 138 10.20 6.78 8.43
C THR A 138 9.85 6.57 6.97
N PHE A 139 9.58 7.67 6.27
CA PHE A 139 9.51 7.70 4.81
C PHE A 139 10.94 7.82 4.27
N LEU A 140 11.40 6.77 3.57
CA LEU A 140 12.76 6.64 3.08
C LEU A 140 12.77 6.77 1.56
N THR A 141 13.63 7.62 1.01
CA THR A 141 13.77 7.76 -0.45
C THR A 141 15.20 8.18 -0.83
N SER A 142 15.49 8.25 -2.13
CA SER A 142 16.76 8.78 -2.65
C SER A 142 16.54 10.14 -3.35
N PRO A 143 17.61 10.92 -3.56
CA PRO A 143 17.52 12.14 -4.37
C PRO A 143 16.94 11.90 -5.77
N TYR A 144 17.17 10.72 -6.37
CA TYR A 144 16.65 10.36 -7.70
C TYR A 144 15.11 10.41 -7.76
N TRP A 145 14.44 9.81 -6.77
CA TRP A 145 12.99 9.79 -6.71
C TRP A 145 12.41 11.10 -6.21
N LEU A 146 13.08 11.77 -5.28
CA LEU A 146 12.64 13.06 -4.77
C LEU A 146 12.60 14.13 -5.88
N GLU A 147 13.51 14.06 -6.85
CA GLU A 147 13.51 14.93 -8.04
C GLU A 147 12.31 14.70 -8.97
N LYS A 148 11.58 13.57 -8.84
CA LYS A 148 10.32 13.33 -9.57
C LYS A 148 9.13 14.05 -8.95
N VAL A 149 9.29 14.59 -7.73
CA VAL A 149 8.24 15.27 -6.99
C VAL A 149 8.40 16.78 -7.16
N THR A 150 7.34 17.44 -7.65
CA THR A 150 7.29 18.91 -7.67
C THR A 150 7.02 19.45 -6.27
N TYR A 151 8.09 19.70 -5.51
CA TYR A 151 8.04 20.07 -4.10
C TYR A 151 7.16 21.31 -3.82
N GLU A 152 7.21 22.29 -4.71
CA GLU A 152 6.45 23.54 -4.62
C GLU A 152 4.94 23.35 -4.83
N ALA A 153 4.53 22.27 -5.51
CA ALA A 153 3.14 21.91 -5.71
C ALA A 153 2.50 21.23 -4.49
N ILE A 154 3.31 20.84 -3.49
CA ILE A 154 2.83 20.15 -2.30
C ILE A 154 2.08 21.12 -1.39
N LYS A 155 0.76 20.87 -1.29
CA LYS A 155 -0.14 21.59 -0.40
C LYS A 155 0.07 21.13 1.05
N ILE A 156 0.07 22.10 1.97
CA ILE A 156 0.07 21.83 3.40
C ILE A 156 -1.38 21.72 3.87
N PRO A 157 -1.78 20.61 4.50
CA PRO A 157 -3.13 20.45 5.02
C PRO A 157 -3.45 21.50 6.08
N LYS A 158 -4.69 21.97 6.09
CA LYS A 158 -5.21 22.84 7.15
C LYS A 158 -5.74 21.96 8.28
N TRP A 159 -5.27 22.19 9.49
CA TRP A 159 -5.72 21.46 10.67
C TRP A 159 -6.63 22.32 11.54
N ILE A 160 -7.64 21.68 12.14
CA ILE A 160 -8.40 22.24 13.26
C ILE A 160 -7.57 22.17 14.55
N SER A 161 -7.93 22.96 15.56
CA SER A 161 -7.26 22.87 16.85
C SER A 161 -7.51 21.52 17.51
N LEU A 162 -6.60 21.05 18.37
CA LEU A 162 -6.75 19.76 19.07
C LEU A 162 -8.02 19.72 19.93
N SER A 163 -8.41 20.86 20.52
CA SER A 163 -9.63 20.99 21.33
C SER A 163 -10.93 20.89 20.53
N GLU A 164 -10.88 21.10 19.22
CA GLU A 164 -12.04 21.01 18.32
C GLU A 164 -12.14 19.66 17.63
N MET A 165 -11.14 18.78 17.80
CA MET A 165 -11.17 17.44 17.22
C MET A 165 -12.24 16.57 17.86
N HIS A 166 -12.88 15.74 17.03
CA HIS A 166 -13.70 14.65 17.56
C HIS A 166 -12.80 13.73 18.42
N PRO A 167 -13.29 13.18 19.55
CA PRO A 167 -12.47 12.36 20.46
C PRO A 167 -11.76 11.18 19.78
N VAL A 168 -12.40 10.56 18.78
CA VAL A 168 -11.81 9.47 17.99
C VAL A 168 -10.66 9.96 17.10
N ASP A 169 -10.78 11.14 16.51
CA ASP A 169 -9.71 11.70 15.68
C ASP A 169 -8.53 12.17 16.53
N TYR A 170 -8.82 12.77 17.69
CA TYR A 170 -7.78 13.10 18.66
C TYR A 170 -7.04 11.84 19.11
N TYR A 171 -7.78 10.77 19.44
CA TYR A 171 -7.20 9.47 19.78
C TYR A 171 -6.29 8.97 18.66
N SER A 172 -6.76 8.96 17.41
CA SER A 172 -5.95 8.54 16.26
C SER A 172 -4.70 9.40 16.06
N SER A 173 -4.81 10.73 16.15
CA SER A 173 -3.63 11.62 16.09
C SER A 173 -2.67 11.37 17.25
N TYR A 174 -3.17 11.07 18.45
CA TYR A 174 -2.33 10.81 19.61
C TYR A 174 -1.58 9.48 19.49
N THR A 175 -2.29 8.39 19.16
CA THR A 175 -1.68 7.05 19.02
C THR A 175 -0.65 7.03 17.90
N LYS A 176 -0.82 7.88 16.88
CA LYS A 176 0.12 8.09 15.77
C LYS A 176 1.21 9.14 16.08
N ASN A 177 1.29 9.64 17.31
CA ASN A 177 2.27 10.65 17.72
C ASN A 177 2.28 11.93 16.84
N CYS A 178 1.09 12.38 16.43
CA CYS A 178 0.87 13.55 15.58
C CYS A 178 0.26 14.76 16.32
N THR A 179 0.09 14.69 17.64
CA THR A 179 -0.43 15.80 18.47
C THR A 179 0.64 16.82 18.86
N GLY A 180 1.92 16.49 18.72
CA GLY A 180 3.03 17.43 18.91
C GLY A 180 3.09 18.51 17.82
N GLU A 181 3.96 19.49 17.99
CA GLU A 181 4.17 20.55 17.01
C GLU A 181 4.75 19.99 15.70
N PHE A 182 4.29 20.52 14.56
CA PHE A 182 4.87 20.27 13.24
C PHE A 182 5.01 21.60 12.51
N THR A 183 6.20 21.86 12.03
CA THR A 183 6.45 22.95 11.10
C THR A 183 5.84 22.64 9.73
N LYS A 184 5.55 23.69 8.96
CA LYS A 184 5.06 23.54 7.58
C LYS A 184 6.06 22.77 6.71
N GLU A 185 7.35 22.95 6.97
CA GLU A 185 8.43 22.27 6.26
C GLU A 185 8.45 20.77 6.56
N GLU A 186 8.34 20.37 7.84
CA GLU A 186 8.23 18.95 8.21
C GLU A 186 7.04 18.28 7.53
N VAL A 187 5.87 18.91 7.55
CA VAL A 187 4.67 18.38 6.88
C VAL A 187 4.88 18.26 5.38
N ARG A 188 5.49 19.26 4.75
CA ARG A 188 5.81 19.22 3.32
C ARG A 188 6.76 18.09 2.99
N ASN A 189 7.82 17.92 3.79
CA ASN A 189 8.83 16.90 3.59
C ASN A 189 8.23 15.50 3.72
N ILE A 190 7.41 15.23 4.75
CA ILE A 190 6.73 13.94 4.90
C ILE A 190 5.93 13.59 3.64
N ARG A 191 5.16 14.55 3.12
CA ARG A 191 4.38 14.37 1.88
C ARG A 191 5.28 14.19 0.65
N ALA A 192 6.35 14.96 0.53
CA ALA A 192 7.29 14.85 -0.58
C ALA A 192 7.94 13.46 -0.65
N PHE A 193 8.35 12.93 0.50
CA PHE A 193 8.98 11.61 0.59
C PHE A 193 7.96 10.49 0.33
N TYR A 194 6.74 10.63 0.83
CA TYR A 194 5.64 9.73 0.46
C TYR A 194 5.40 9.71 -1.06
N TYR A 195 5.34 10.87 -1.72
CA TYR A 195 5.18 10.94 -3.18
C TYR A 195 6.39 10.39 -3.94
N ALA A 196 7.61 10.55 -3.42
CA ALA A 196 8.81 9.95 -4.01
C ALA A 196 8.78 8.42 -3.91
N MET A 197 8.29 7.87 -2.81
CA MET A 197 8.04 6.43 -2.64
C MET A 197 6.95 5.91 -3.60
N CYS A 198 5.91 6.70 -3.87
CA CYS A 198 4.95 6.39 -4.94
C CYS A 198 5.61 6.40 -6.33
N ALA A 199 6.51 7.33 -6.61
CA ALA A 199 7.26 7.36 -7.87
C ALA A 199 8.17 6.13 -8.04
N GLU A 200 8.76 5.62 -6.96
CA GLU A 200 9.51 4.36 -7.00
C GLU A 200 8.60 3.16 -7.31
N THR A 201 7.40 3.14 -6.74
CA THR A 201 6.37 2.12 -7.04
C THR A 201 5.97 2.14 -8.51
N ASP A 202 5.77 3.33 -9.08
CA ASP A 202 5.50 3.53 -10.51
C ASP A 202 6.65 2.99 -11.38
N GLY A 203 7.90 3.21 -10.97
CA GLY A 203 9.07 2.62 -11.63
C GLY A 203 9.04 1.08 -11.66
N MET A 204 8.63 0.43 -10.57
CA MET A 204 8.48 -1.04 -10.54
C MET A 204 7.33 -1.52 -11.43
N LEU A 205 6.20 -0.80 -11.46
CA LEU A 205 5.11 -1.10 -12.39
C LEU A 205 5.58 -0.99 -13.85
N GLY A 206 6.43 0.00 -14.16
CA GLY A 206 7.08 0.17 -15.45
C GLY A 206 7.86 -1.07 -15.90
N GLU A 207 8.63 -1.71 -15.00
CA GLU A 207 9.37 -2.94 -15.32
C GLU A 207 8.44 -4.11 -15.66
N ILE A 208 7.32 -4.25 -14.94
CA ILE A 208 6.32 -5.29 -15.23
C ILE A 208 5.69 -5.08 -16.60
N ILE A 209 5.26 -3.85 -16.90
CA ILE A 209 4.68 -3.48 -18.20
C ILE A 209 5.71 -3.70 -19.32
N SER A 210 6.97 -3.33 -19.11
CA SER A 210 8.05 -3.57 -20.07
C SER A 210 8.26 -5.06 -20.32
N ALA A 211 8.31 -5.88 -19.27
CA ALA A 211 8.48 -7.33 -19.40
C ALA A 211 7.33 -7.99 -20.19
N LEU A 212 6.09 -7.57 -19.94
CA LEU A 212 4.93 -8.00 -20.73
C LEU A 212 5.02 -7.52 -22.19
N GLY A 213 5.53 -6.32 -22.43
CA GLY A 213 5.76 -5.76 -23.76
C GLY A 213 6.80 -6.55 -24.55
N ASP A 214 7.98 -6.79 -23.94
CA ASP A 214 9.12 -7.49 -24.53
C ASP A 214 8.79 -8.94 -24.92
N THR A 215 7.90 -9.59 -24.16
CA THR A 215 7.43 -10.96 -24.41
C THR A 215 6.21 -11.02 -25.33
N GLY A 216 5.65 -9.88 -25.73
CA GLY A 216 4.43 -9.79 -26.53
C GLY A 216 3.15 -10.17 -25.77
N LEU A 217 3.24 -10.41 -24.46
CA LEU A 217 2.12 -10.77 -23.59
C LEU A 217 1.20 -9.58 -23.27
N LEU A 218 1.71 -8.34 -23.31
CA LEU A 218 0.94 -7.14 -22.95
C LEU A 218 -0.40 -7.03 -23.69
N ARG A 219 -0.46 -7.42 -24.97
CA ARG A 219 -1.68 -7.39 -25.80
C ARG A 219 -2.69 -8.48 -25.46
N LYS A 220 -2.39 -9.35 -24.49
CA LYS A 220 -3.23 -10.47 -24.04
C LYS A 220 -3.50 -10.42 -22.54
N THR A 221 -2.96 -9.43 -21.84
CA THR A 221 -3.00 -9.35 -20.38
C THR A 221 -3.82 -8.15 -19.93
N ILE A 222 -4.77 -8.37 -19.02
CA ILE A 222 -5.41 -7.31 -18.26
C ILE A 222 -4.51 -6.99 -17.07
N ILE A 223 -4.24 -5.71 -16.85
CA ILE A 223 -3.47 -5.21 -15.70
C ILE A 223 -4.43 -4.42 -14.82
N ILE A 224 -4.47 -4.80 -13.55
CA ILE A 224 -5.20 -4.08 -12.50
C ILE A 224 -4.19 -3.54 -11.49
N PHE A 225 -4.21 -2.23 -11.26
CA PHE A 225 -3.38 -1.57 -10.25
C PHE A 225 -4.28 -0.95 -9.19
N THR A 226 -4.04 -1.30 -7.92
CA THR A 226 -4.79 -0.80 -6.77
C THR A 226 -3.93 -0.81 -5.50
N ALA A 227 -4.44 -0.22 -4.42
CA ALA A 227 -3.87 -0.35 -3.07
C ALA A 227 -4.87 -1.02 -2.12
N ASP A 228 -4.38 -1.56 -1.00
CA ASP A 228 -5.19 -2.18 0.06
C ASP A 228 -5.87 -1.14 0.97
N HIS A 229 -5.26 0.03 1.13
CA HIS A 229 -5.79 1.20 1.84
C HIS A 229 -5.07 2.49 1.38
N GLY A 230 -5.57 3.65 1.83
CA GLY A 230 -4.95 4.96 1.56
C GLY A 230 -3.84 5.34 2.56
N GLU A 231 -3.28 6.54 2.40
CA GLU A 231 -2.33 7.15 3.34
C GLU A 231 -2.77 8.59 3.61
N LEU A 232 -2.95 8.94 4.89
CA LEU A 232 -3.42 10.28 5.28
C LEU A 232 -2.41 11.37 4.94
N ALA A 233 -1.12 11.08 4.81
CA ALA A 233 -0.10 12.01 4.34
C ALA A 233 -0.18 13.38 5.06
N MET A 234 -0.35 13.33 6.39
CA MET A 234 -0.49 14.47 7.29
C MET A 234 -1.84 15.22 7.24
N GLU A 235 -2.81 14.79 6.44
CA GLU A 235 -4.20 15.27 6.54
C GLU A 235 -4.74 15.01 7.96
N HIS A 236 -5.55 15.94 8.49
CA HIS A 236 -6.17 15.82 9.82
C HIS A 236 -5.19 15.56 10.99
N ARG A 237 -3.93 16.00 10.89
CA ARG A 237 -2.84 15.66 11.84
C ARG A 237 -2.66 14.15 11.99
N GLN A 238 -2.67 13.42 10.89
CA GLN A 238 -2.48 11.98 10.89
C GLN A 238 -1.63 11.58 9.68
N PHE A 239 -0.73 10.63 9.87
CA PHE A 239 -0.21 9.80 8.79
C PHE A 239 -0.83 8.40 8.91
N TYR A 240 -0.43 7.47 8.05
CA TYR A 240 -0.90 6.11 8.06
C TYR A 240 -2.38 5.99 7.70
N LYS A 241 -2.96 4.82 8.00
CA LYS A 241 -4.36 4.46 7.83
C LYS A 241 -5.07 4.35 9.20
N MET A 242 -6.16 3.61 9.31
CA MET A 242 -6.97 3.48 10.55
C MET A 242 -7.76 4.76 10.88
N SER A 243 -8.31 5.41 9.85
CA SER A 243 -9.20 6.55 9.99
C SER A 243 -10.42 6.40 9.07
N MET A 244 -11.50 7.09 9.41
CA MET A 244 -12.70 7.17 8.57
C MET A 244 -12.60 8.26 7.50
N TYR A 245 -11.53 9.07 7.50
CA TYR A 245 -11.29 10.06 6.46
C TYR A 245 -10.92 9.39 5.12
N GLU A 246 -11.32 10.03 4.03
CA GLU A 246 -11.08 9.53 2.66
C GLU A 246 -9.61 9.23 2.39
N GLY A 247 -8.67 10.03 2.90
CA GLY A 247 -7.24 9.76 2.73
C GLY A 247 -6.79 8.39 3.26
N SER A 248 -7.55 7.77 4.17
CA SER A 248 -7.26 6.43 4.68
C SER A 248 -7.89 5.29 3.87
N SER A 249 -8.90 5.55 3.04
CA SER A 249 -9.73 4.51 2.40
C SER A 249 -9.89 4.66 0.88
N HIS A 250 -9.70 5.86 0.34
CA HIS A 250 -9.77 6.14 -1.09
C HIS A 250 -8.44 5.76 -1.74
N VAL A 251 -8.49 4.73 -2.58
CA VAL A 251 -7.32 4.13 -3.24
C VAL A 251 -7.44 4.24 -4.76
N PRO A 252 -6.33 4.25 -5.51
CA PRO A 252 -6.39 4.13 -6.96
C PRO A 252 -7.01 2.77 -7.35
N LEU A 253 -7.79 2.76 -8.42
CA LEU A 253 -8.17 1.53 -9.12
C LEU A 253 -8.06 1.80 -10.63
N LEU A 254 -6.99 1.30 -11.22
CA LEU A 254 -6.69 1.45 -12.65
C LEU A 254 -6.77 0.08 -13.31
N ILE A 255 -7.44 0.01 -14.47
CA ILE A 255 -7.56 -1.21 -15.25
C ILE A 255 -7.19 -0.89 -16.69
N MET A 256 -6.30 -1.70 -17.29
CA MET A 256 -5.94 -1.60 -18.70
C MET A 256 -5.79 -2.98 -19.32
N GLY A 257 -5.88 -3.07 -20.65
CA GLY A 257 -5.66 -4.31 -21.38
C GLY A 257 -6.73 -4.58 -22.44
N PRO A 258 -6.73 -5.80 -23.01
CA PRO A 258 -7.65 -6.17 -24.09
C PRO A 258 -9.11 -6.00 -23.70
N GLY A 259 -9.89 -5.32 -24.54
CA GLY A 259 -11.32 -5.09 -24.31
C GLY A 259 -11.64 -3.96 -23.31
N VAL A 260 -10.64 -3.39 -22.65
CA VAL A 260 -10.82 -2.23 -21.75
C VAL A 260 -10.74 -0.95 -22.58
N LYS A 261 -11.76 -0.08 -22.44
CA LYS A 261 -11.78 1.21 -23.14
C LYS A 261 -10.73 2.15 -22.54
N GLU A 262 -9.93 2.76 -23.41
CA GLU A 262 -8.90 3.72 -23.01
C GLU A 262 -9.51 5.07 -22.56
N GLN A 263 -8.75 5.80 -21.74
CA GLN A 263 -9.05 7.18 -21.31
C GLN A 263 -10.45 7.35 -20.72
N GLN A 264 -10.92 6.34 -19.98
CA GLN A 264 -12.18 6.41 -19.26
C GLN A 264 -11.93 6.80 -17.81
N GLU A 265 -12.73 7.74 -17.31
CA GLU A 265 -12.86 8.04 -15.89
C GLU A 265 -14.26 7.60 -15.46
N ILE A 266 -14.33 6.73 -14.45
CA ILE A 266 -15.60 6.17 -13.97
C ILE A 266 -15.91 6.83 -12.62
N PRO A 267 -16.94 7.68 -12.52
CA PRO A 267 -17.25 8.41 -11.30
C PRO A 267 -18.02 7.57 -10.27
N ASN A 268 -18.38 6.34 -10.62
CA ASN A 268 -19.15 5.45 -9.76
C ASN A 268 -18.32 5.03 -8.54
N LEU A 269 -18.96 5.01 -7.37
CA LEU A 269 -18.36 4.44 -6.17
C LEU A 269 -18.25 2.93 -6.32
N VAL A 270 -17.04 2.43 -6.07
CA VAL A 270 -16.69 1.01 -6.05
C VAL A 270 -15.93 0.72 -4.76
N SER A 271 -15.80 -0.56 -4.42
CA SER A 271 -15.10 -1.03 -3.23
C SER A 271 -14.12 -2.14 -3.58
N LEU A 272 -13.09 -2.32 -2.75
CA LEU A 272 -12.14 -3.42 -2.92
C LEU A 272 -12.80 -4.80 -2.86
N VAL A 273 -14.02 -4.94 -2.30
CA VAL A 273 -14.79 -6.20 -2.39
C VAL A 273 -15.19 -6.54 -3.83
N ASP A 274 -15.32 -5.53 -4.69
CA ASP A 274 -15.72 -5.69 -6.09
C ASP A 274 -14.59 -6.27 -6.96
N ILE A 275 -13.34 -6.28 -6.46
CA ILE A 275 -12.22 -6.94 -7.14
C ILE A 275 -12.54 -8.42 -7.37
N TYR A 276 -13.10 -9.10 -6.38
CA TYR A 276 -13.40 -10.54 -6.49
C TYR A 276 -14.30 -10.86 -7.70
N PRO A 277 -15.53 -10.30 -7.83
CA PRO A 277 -16.35 -10.54 -9.00
C PRO A 277 -15.80 -9.92 -10.30
N THR A 278 -14.90 -8.93 -10.21
CA THR A 278 -14.24 -8.34 -11.40
C THR A 278 -13.17 -9.27 -11.98
N MET A 279 -12.53 -10.10 -11.14
CA MET A 279 -11.50 -11.05 -11.57
C MET A 279 -12.06 -12.32 -12.22
N LEU A 280 -13.34 -12.65 -12.00
CA LEU A 280 -14.00 -13.88 -12.46
C LEU A 280 -14.73 -13.67 -13.80
#